data_AF-A0A8T5LPP5-F1
#
_entry.id   AF-A0A8T5LPP5-F1
#
_cell.length_a   1.000
_cell.length_b   1.000
_cell.length_c   1.000
_cell.angle_alpha   90.00
_cell.angle_beta   90.00
_cell.angle_gamma   90.00
#
_symmetry.space_group_name_H-M   'P 1'
#
loop_
_entity.id
_entity.type
_entity.pdbx_description
1 polymer ?
#
loop_
_entity_poly.entity_id
_entity_poly.type
_entity_poly.pdbx_seq_one_letter_code
_entity_poly.pdbx_strand_id
1 'polypeptide(L)'
;MPALQDFSVQINAGIPLFNILVNIAHSNYGEVSNEFKIIVKEINVGVPQVKALEESALKNPSIFFRRSLWQIINGLKAGSDMSTVIQEAINALSEEQILQIQVYGGKLNPLAMFYMLIAIIVPALSVTFIIILSSFLSFSEFLTKTIFYSILTATTFFQIIFLGIIKTRRPNLLS
;
A
#
# COMPACT_ATOMS: atom_id res chain seq x y z
N MET A 1 -2.37 -10.81 -4.23
CA MET A 1 -2.87 -10.87 -5.62
C MET A 1 -2.43 -12.13 -6.37
N PRO A 2 -1.14 -12.51 -6.41
CA PRO A 2 -0.69 -13.63 -7.25
C PRO A 2 -1.41 -14.96 -6.96
N ALA A 3 -1.62 -15.28 -5.68
CA ALA A 3 -2.34 -16.50 -5.28
C ALA A 3 -3.79 -16.56 -5.79
N LEU A 4 -4.52 -15.44 -5.76
CA LEU A 4 -5.91 -15.38 -6.23
C LEU A 4 -5.99 -15.42 -7.76
N GLN A 5 -5.03 -14.81 -8.45
CA GLN A 5 -4.94 -14.89 -9.91
C GLN A 5 -4.64 -16.33 -10.36
N ASP A 6 -3.68 -17.01 -9.70
CA ASP A 6 -3.41 -18.43 -9.94
C ASP A 6 -4.64 -19.30 -9.67
N PHE A 7 -5.33 -19.04 -8.56
CA PHE A 7 -6.61 -19.69 -8.24
C PHE A 7 -7.64 -19.54 -9.37
N SER A 8 -7.81 -18.32 -9.89
CA SER A 8 -8.73 -18.03 -10.99
C SER A 8 -8.34 -18.78 -12.27
N VAL A 9 -7.05 -18.78 -12.63
CA VAL A 9 -6.56 -19.50 -13.81
C VAL A 9 -6.85 -20.99 -13.69
N GLN A 10 -6.58 -21.59 -12.53
CA GLN A 10 -6.83 -23.00 -12.28
C GLN A 10 -8.32 -23.36 -12.32
N ILE A 11 -9.19 -22.49 -11.79
CA ILE A 11 -10.64 -22.69 -11.86
C ILE A 11 -11.15 -22.61 -13.29
N ASN A 12 -10.71 -21.61 -14.05
CA ASN A 12 -11.09 -21.48 -15.47
C ASN A 12 -10.58 -22.65 -16.31
N ALA A 13 -9.49 -23.32 -15.88
CA ALA A 13 -8.99 -24.55 -16.48
C ALA A 13 -9.79 -25.81 -16.08
N GLY A 14 -10.85 -25.67 -15.27
CA GLY A 14 -11.71 -26.77 -14.83
C GLY A 14 -11.11 -27.64 -13.74
N ILE A 15 -10.07 -27.17 -13.04
CA ILE A 15 -9.45 -27.93 -11.95
C ILE A 15 -10.41 -27.97 -10.75
N PRO A 16 -10.65 -29.14 -10.13
CA PRO A 16 -11.50 -29.24 -8.95
C PRO A 16 -10.99 -28.35 -7.81
N LEU A 17 -11.91 -27.64 -7.13
CA LEU A 17 -11.59 -26.67 -6.08
C LEU A 17 -10.60 -27.20 -5.04
N PHE A 18 -10.81 -28.43 -4.56
CA PHE A 18 -9.91 -29.04 -3.58
C PHE A 18 -8.47 -29.14 -4.09
N ASN A 19 -8.27 -29.55 -5.35
CA ASN A 19 -6.94 -29.64 -5.96
C ASN A 19 -6.29 -28.26 -6.07
N ILE A 20 -7.08 -27.21 -6.32
CA ILE A 20 -6.59 -25.83 -6.33
C ILE A 20 -6.11 -25.42 -4.95
N LEU A 21 -6.88 -25.73 -3.89
CA LEU A 21 -6.43 -25.48 -2.51
C LEU A 21 -5.10 -26.18 -2.22
N VAL A 22 -4.93 -27.43 -2.67
CA VAL A 22 -3.68 -28.18 -2.55
C VAL A 22 -2.54 -27.50 -3.33
N ASN A 23 -2.78 -27.10 -4.58
CA ASN A 23 -1.78 -26.42 -5.40
C ASN A 23 -1.32 -25.12 -4.73
N ILE A 24 -2.25 -24.25 -4.30
CA ILE A 24 -1.92 -22.99 -3.62
C ILE A 24 -1.21 -23.25 -2.28
N ALA A 25 -1.58 -24.31 -1.55
CA ALA A 25 -0.88 -24.71 -0.34
C ALA A 25 0.59 -25.10 -0.60
N HIS A 26 0.89 -25.73 -1.73
CA HIS A 26 2.26 -26.11 -2.11
C HIS A 26 3.03 -25.03 -2.89
N SER A 27 2.36 -23.97 -3.33
CA SER A 27 2.98 -22.81 -3.98
C SER A 27 3.77 -21.92 -3.00
N ASN A 28 4.55 -20.98 -3.55
CA ASN A 28 5.37 -20.05 -2.78
C ASN A 28 4.69 -18.68 -2.61
N TYR A 29 3.48 -18.64 -2.04
CA TYR A 29 2.75 -17.40 -1.75
C TYR A 29 2.88 -16.93 -0.30
N GLY A 30 3.90 -17.42 0.43
CA GLY A 30 4.16 -17.07 1.82
C GLY A 30 3.03 -17.51 2.75
N GLU A 31 2.51 -16.57 3.53
CA GLU A 31 1.51 -16.86 4.58
C GLU A 31 0.19 -17.41 4.02
N VAL A 32 -0.20 -16.99 2.81
CA VAL A 32 -1.39 -17.54 2.14
C VAL A 32 -1.24 -19.04 1.91
N SER A 33 -0.08 -19.48 1.44
CA SER A 33 0.19 -20.91 1.25
C SER A 33 0.25 -21.66 2.58
N ASN A 34 0.76 -21.05 3.65
CA ASN A 34 0.77 -21.66 5.00
C ASN A 34 -0.66 -21.87 5.53
N GLU A 35 -1.53 -20.88 5.40
CA GLU A 35 -2.94 -21.00 5.80
C GLU A 35 -3.68 -22.07 4.99
N PHE A 36 -3.47 -22.12 3.66
CA PHE A 36 -4.06 -23.17 2.84
C PHE A 36 -3.51 -24.57 3.17
N LYS A 37 -2.25 -24.72 3.59
CA LYS A 37 -1.73 -26.01 4.10
C LYS A 37 -2.51 -26.49 5.33
N ILE A 38 -2.85 -25.58 6.24
CA ILE A 38 -3.63 -25.91 7.43
C ILE A 38 -5.03 -26.38 7.02
N ILE A 39 -5.70 -25.62 6.15
CA ILE A 39 -7.04 -25.98 5.61
C ILE A 39 -7.01 -27.35 4.93
N VAL A 40 -6.06 -27.57 4.01
CA VAL A 40 -5.91 -28.85 3.28
C VAL A 40 -5.67 -30.01 4.24
N LYS A 41 -4.85 -29.80 5.28
CA LYS A 41 -4.60 -30.81 6.31
C LYS A 41 -5.88 -31.18 7.07
N GLU A 42 -6.68 -30.21 7.48
CA GLU A 42 -7.97 -30.46 8.14
C GLU A 42 -8.93 -31.26 7.26
N ILE A 43 -9.00 -30.91 5.97
CA ILE A 43 -9.84 -31.64 5.01
C ILE A 43 -9.36 -33.08 4.85
N ASN A 44 -8.06 -33.30 4.73
CA ASN A 44 -7.47 -34.64 4.58
C ASN A 44 -7.70 -35.56 5.80
N VAL A 45 -7.86 -35.01 7.00
CA VAL A 45 -8.20 -35.79 8.21
C VAL A 45 -9.72 -36.01 8.38
N GLY A 46 -10.52 -35.60 7.40
CA GLY A 46 -11.96 -35.87 7.33
C GLY A 46 -12.87 -34.71 7.72
N VAL A 47 -12.34 -33.50 7.94
CA VAL A 47 -13.18 -32.32 8.18
C VAL A 47 -13.86 -31.92 6.87
N PRO A 48 -15.19 -31.66 6.86
CA PRO A 48 -15.86 -31.19 5.64
C PRO A 48 -15.23 -29.89 5.11
N GLN A 49 -15.01 -29.81 3.79
CA GLN A 49 -14.32 -28.68 3.14
C GLN A 49 -14.88 -27.32 3.54
N VAL A 50 -16.22 -27.17 3.52
CA VAL A 50 -16.90 -25.93 3.91
C VAL A 50 -16.57 -25.57 5.36
N LYS A 51 -16.56 -26.55 6.27
CA LYS A 51 -16.29 -26.34 7.70
C LYS A 51 -14.83 -25.95 7.94
N ALA A 52 -13.88 -26.61 7.28
CA ALA A 52 -12.45 -26.27 7.39
C ALA A 52 -12.18 -24.82 6.92
N LEU A 53 -12.79 -24.40 5.82
CA LEU A 53 -12.71 -23.02 5.33
C LEU A 53 -13.33 -22.03 6.31
N GLU A 54 -14.49 -22.34 6.91
CA GLU A 54 -15.14 -21.49 7.92
C GLU A 54 -14.28 -21.33 9.18
N GLU A 55 -13.72 -22.43 9.69
CA GLU A 55 -12.85 -22.39 10.87
C GLU A 55 -11.59 -21.56 10.63
N SER A 56 -10.95 -21.70 9.46
CA SER A 56 -9.82 -20.85 9.08
C SER A 56 -10.23 -19.39 8.94
N ALA A 57 -11.36 -19.10 8.28
CA ALA A 57 -11.86 -17.74 8.12
C ALA A 57 -12.14 -17.04 9.47
N LEU A 58 -12.61 -17.77 10.48
CA LEU A 58 -12.87 -17.23 11.83
C LEU A 58 -11.59 -16.94 12.61
N LYS A 59 -10.56 -17.79 12.47
CA LYS A 59 -9.30 -17.68 13.22
C LYS A 59 -8.32 -16.70 12.58
N ASN A 60 -8.46 -16.39 11.29
CA ASN A 60 -7.49 -15.61 10.55
C ASN A 60 -7.57 -14.09 10.84
N PRO A 61 -6.44 -13.43 11.18
CA PRO A 61 -6.41 -12.00 11.46
C PRO A 61 -6.54 -11.13 10.20
N SER A 62 -6.22 -11.66 9.01
CA SER A 62 -6.29 -10.93 7.75
C SER A 62 -7.72 -10.82 7.26
N ILE A 63 -8.24 -9.58 7.25
CA ILE A 63 -9.58 -9.25 6.75
C ILE A 63 -9.74 -9.64 5.28
N PHE A 64 -8.70 -9.44 4.45
CA PHE A 64 -8.77 -9.77 3.02
C PHE A 64 -8.86 -11.28 2.80
N PHE A 65 -8.03 -12.05 3.49
CA PHE A 65 -8.08 -13.51 3.41
C PHE A 65 -9.42 -14.05 3.90
N ARG A 66 -9.90 -13.55 5.04
CA ARG A 66 -11.21 -13.90 5.58
C ARG A 66 -12.35 -13.59 4.60
N ARG A 67 -12.34 -12.41 3.97
CA ARG A 67 -13.37 -12.03 2.97
C ARG A 67 -13.33 -12.96 1.75
N SER A 68 -12.15 -13.28 1.23
CA SER A 68 -12.01 -14.22 0.10
C SER A 68 -12.48 -15.62 0.46
N LEU A 69 -12.14 -16.14 1.65
CA LEU A 69 -12.64 -17.43 2.12
C LEU A 69 -14.17 -17.43 2.24
N TRP A 70 -14.77 -16.37 2.78
CA TRP A 70 -16.23 -16.25 2.87
C TRP A 70 -16.92 -16.28 1.51
N GLN A 71 -16.35 -15.65 0.49
CA GLN A 71 -16.87 -15.72 -0.87
C GLN A 71 -16.83 -17.16 -1.40
N ILE A 72 -15.72 -17.86 -1.22
CA ILE A 72 -15.57 -19.27 -1.61
C ILE A 72 -16.59 -20.16 -0.86
N ILE A 73 -16.74 -19.97 0.46
CA ILE A 73 -17.69 -20.72 1.30
C ILE A 73 -19.12 -20.51 0.81
N ASN A 74 -19.50 -19.27 0.54
CA ASN A 74 -20.85 -18.95 0.05
C ASN A 74 -21.09 -19.54 -1.34
N GLY A 75 -20.11 -19.46 -2.24
CA GLY A 75 -20.16 -20.10 -3.55
C GLY A 75 -20.33 -21.61 -3.45
N LEU A 76 -19.60 -22.27 -2.55
CA LEU A 76 -19.71 -23.70 -2.29
C LEU A 76 -21.10 -24.08 -1.76
N LYS A 77 -21.63 -23.35 -0.79
CA LYS A 77 -22.95 -23.63 -0.20
C LYS A 77 -24.10 -23.41 -1.18
N ALA A 78 -23.98 -22.40 -2.03
CA ALA A 78 -24.99 -22.06 -3.03
C ALA A 78 -24.87 -22.91 -4.31
N GLY A 79 -23.80 -23.70 -4.47
CA GLY A 79 -23.52 -24.44 -5.71
C GLY A 79 -23.26 -23.51 -6.90
N SER A 80 -22.76 -22.30 -6.65
CA SER A 80 -22.51 -21.29 -7.67
C SER A 80 -21.27 -21.63 -8.50
N ASP A 81 -21.20 -21.09 -9.72
CA ASP A 81 -19.99 -21.18 -10.53
C ASP A 81 -18.83 -20.47 -9.83
N MET A 82 -17.84 -21.26 -9.40
CA MET A 82 -16.70 -20.77 -8.65
C MET A 82 -15.80 -19.84 -9.48
N SER A 83 -15.85 -19.92 -10.82
CA SER A 83 -15.16 -18.99 -11.72
C SER A 83 -15.66 -17.56 -11.51
N THR A 84 -16.98 -17.41 -11.44
CA THR A 84 -17.64 -16.13 -11.17
C THR A 84 -17.32 -15.63 -9.77
N VAL A 85 -17.41 -16.51 -8.76
CA VAL A 85 -17.13 -16.16 -7.35
C VAL A 85 -15.71 -15.63 -7.16
N ILE A 86 -14.72 -16.28 -7.76
CA ILE A 86 -13.32 -15.84 -7.66
C ILE A 86 -13.08 -14.58 -8.48
N GLN A 87 -13.71 -14.43 -9.64
CA GLN A 87 -13.57 -13.22 -10.43
C GLN A 87 -14.14 -12.00 -9.70
N GLU A 88 -15.28 -12.14 -9.02
CA GLU A 88 -15.84 -11.11 -8.14
C GLU A 88 -14.90 -10.79 -6.97
N ALA A 89 -14.28 -11.80 -6.36
CA ALA A 89 -13.28 -11.61 -5.31
C ALA A 89 -12.08 -10.80 -5.78
N ILE A 90 -11.56 -11.11 -6.97
CA ILE A 90 -10.43 -10.40 -7.59
C ILE A 90 -10.81 -8.95 -7.90
N ASN A 91 -11.98 -8.73 -8.49
CA ASN A 91 -12.46 -7.40 -8.83
C ASN A 91 -12.60 -6.53 -7.57
N ALA A 92 -13.22 -7.06 -6.51
CA ALA A 92 -13.40 -6.35 -5.25
C ALA A 92 -12.05 -5.99 -4.58
N LEU A 93 -11.09 -6.90 -4.58
CA LEU A 93 -9.75 -6.63 -4.04
C LEU A 93 -8.96 -5.64 -4.91
N SER A 94 -9.14 -5.68 -6.23
CA SER A 94 -8.45 -4.78 -7.15
C SER A 94 -8.99 -3.35 -7.03
N GLU A 95 -10.31 -3.21 -6.89
CA GLU A 95 -10.97 -1.93 -6.63
C GLU A 95 -10.47 -1.33 -5.30
N GLU A 96 -10.43 -2.13 -4.23
CA GLU A 96 -9.88 -1.69 -2.94
C GLU A 96 -8.41 -1.24 -3.05
N GLN A 97 -7.57 -1.96 -3.80
CA GLN A 97 -6.18 -1.54 -4.04
C GLN A 97 -6.09 -0.20 -4.77
N ILE A 98 -6.93 0.00 -5.80
CA ILE A 98 -7.00 1.26 -6.54
C ILE A 98 -7.44 2.38 -5.59
N LEU A 99 -8.45 2.15 -4.75
CA LEU A 99 -8.89 3.12 -3.75
C LEU A 99 -7.78 3.46 -2.76
N GLN A 100 -7.03 2.48 -2.26
CA GLN A 100 -5.88 2.72 -1.38
C GLN A 100 -4.80 3.57 -2.05
N ILE A 101 -4.51 3.31 -3.32
CA ILE A 101 -3.57 4.12 -4.11
C ILE A 101 -4.09 5.55 -4.29
N GLN A 102 -5.37 5.72 -4.60
CA GLN A 102 -5.99 7.04 -4.76
C GLN A 102 -5.99 7.83 -3.44
N VAL A 103 -6.34 7.18 -2.32
CA VAL A 103 -6.29 7.79 -0.99
C VAL A 103 -4.85 8.17 -0.63
N TYR A 104 -3.88 7.31 -0.94
CA TYR A 104 -2.46 7.60 -0.71
C TYR A 104 -1.98 8.79 -1.56
N GLY A 105 -2.26 8.78 -2.87
CA GLY A 105 -1.94 9.88 -3.78
C GLY A 105 -2.63 11.19 -3.37
N GLY A 106 -3.89 11.12 -2.94
CA GLY A 106 -4.65 12.24 -2.42
C GLY A 106 -4.03 12.84 -1.15
N LYS A 107 -3.42 12.03 -0.28
CA LYS A 107 -2.68 12.51 0.90
C LYS A 107 -1.32 13.11 0.56
N LEU A 108 -0.66 12.61 -0.50
CA LEU A 108 0.63 13.14 -0.95
C LEU A 108 0.52 14.54 -1.55
N ASN A 109 -0.57 14.84 -2.25
CA ASN A 109 -0.70 16.12 -2.97
C ASN A 109 -0.66 17.35 -2.03
N PRO A 110 -1.48 17.46 -0.97
CA PRO A 110 -1.36 18.57 0.00
C PRO A 110 -0.01 18.63 0.69
N LEU A 111 0.56 17.48 1.03
CA LEU A 111 1.88 17.42 1.68
C LEU A 111 2.96 18.00 0.76
N ALA A 112 2.97 17.64 -0.52
CA ALA A 112 3.85 18.21 -1.53
C ALA A 112 3.65 19.72 -1.70
N MET A 113 2.40 20.21 -1.69
CA MET A 113 2.11 21.66 -1.74
C MET A 113 2.67 22.41 -0.52
N PHE A 114 2.43 21.92 0.70
CA PHE A 114 3.00 22.52 1.91
C PHE A 114 4.53 22.54 1.88
N TYR A 115 5.15 21.48 1.34
CA TYR A 115 6.59 21.46 1.14
C TYR A 115 7.07 22.50 0.15
N MET A 116 6.43 22.64 -1.02
CA MET A 116 6.78 23.70 -1.99
C MET A 116 6.65 25.09 -1.36
N LEU A 117 5.60 25.32 -0.57
CA LEU A 117 5.39 26.58 0.13
C LEU A 117 6.50 26.88 1.14
N ILE A 118 6.80 25.96 2.06
CA ILE A 118 7.72 26.22 3.18
C ILE A 118 9.20 26.11 2.75
N ALA A 119 9.55 25.16 1.89
CA ALA A 119 10.95 24.89 1.56
C ALA A 119 11.47 25.70 0.36
N ILE A 120 10.58 26.21 -0.50
CA ILE A 120 10.96 26.95 -1.71
C ILE A 120 10.43 28.38 -1.67
N ILE A 121 9.10 28.53 -1.55
CA ILE A 121 8.45 29.84 -1.69
C ILE A 121 8.77 30.76 -0.50
N VAL A 122 8.67 30.27 0.75
CA VAL A 122 8.95 31.06 1.94
C VAL A 122 10.40 31.55 1.97
N PRO A 123 11.44 30.73 1.74
CA PRO A 123 12.82 31.21 1.66
C PRO A 123 13.03 32.22 0.54
N ALA A 124 12.45 31.98 -0.65
CA ALA A 124 12.55 32.92 -1.77
C ALA A 124 11.95 34.29 -1.42
N LEU A 125 10.74 34.32 -0.85
CA LEU A 125 10.10 35.55 -0.39
C LEU A 125 10.84 36.21 0.78
N SER A 126 11.43 35.41 1.69
CA SER A 126 12.20 35.93 2.81
C SER A 126 13.44 36.67 2.33
N VAL A 127 14.14 36.11 1.34
CA VAL A 127 15.31 36.76 0.72
C VAL A 127 14.90 38.06 0.04
N THR A 128 13.84 38.07 -0.77
CA THR A 128 13.41 39.30 -1.46
C THR A 128 12.95 40.38 -0.48
N PHE A 129 12.22 40.01 0.56
CA PHE A 129 11.78 40.94 1.60
C PHE A 129 12.97 41.57 2.35
N ILE A 130 13.97 40.77 2.70
CA ILE A 130 15.17 41.25 3.40
C ILE A 130 16.03 42.15 2.49
N ILE A 131 16.12 41.87 1.19
CA ILE A 131 16.80 42.77 0.23
C ILE A 131 16.15 44.16 0.26
N ILE A 132 14.82 44.20 0.16
CA ILE A 132 14.06 45.46 0.19
C ILE A 132 14.26 46.17 1.52
N LEU A 133 14.11 45.45 2.64
CA LEU A 133 14.23 46.02 3.99
C LEU A 133 15.65 46.54 4.27
N SER A 134 16.68 45.83 3.83
CA SER A 134 18.08 46.25 3.92
C SER A 134 18.36 47.53 3.12
N SER A 135 17.59 47.77 2.06
CA SER A 135 17.74 48.96 1.23
C SER A 135 17.16 50.21 1.92
N PHE A 136 16.13 50.04 2.76
CA PHE A 136 15.51 51.12 3.53
C PHE A 136 16.20 51.41 4.87
N LEU A 137 16.66 50.37 5.57
CA LEU A 137 17.20 50.50 6.93
C LEU A 137 18.70 50.80 6.98
N SER A 138 19.37 50.94 5.83
CA SER A 138 20.80 51.26 5.71
C SER A 138 21.68 50.45 6.67
N PHE A 139 21.48 49.13 6.71
CA PHE A 139 22.27 48.24 7.55
C PHE A 139 23.77 48.34 7.24
N SER A 140 24.61 48.15 8.26
CA SER A 140 26.06 48.06 8.06
C SER A 140 26.39 46.92 7.08
N GLU A 141 27.40 47.13 6.22
CA GLU A 141 27.80 46.16 5.19
C GLU A 141 28.09 44.77 5.77
N PHE A 142 28.68 44.74 6.97
CA PHE A 142 28.97 43.49 7.69
C PHE A 142 27.70 42.75 8.11
N LEU A 143 26.70 43.45 8.65
CA LEU A 143 25.41 42.84 9.04
C LEU A 143 24.66 42.30 7.83
N THR A 144 24.61 43.06 6.74
CA THR A 144 23.95 42.62 5.49
C THR A 144 24.61 41.35 4.97
N LYS A 145 25.94 41.32 4.81
CA LYS A 145 26.65 40.11 4.37
C LYS A 145 26.38 38.91 5.28
N THR A 146 26.41 39.11 6.60
CA THR A 146 26.17 38.05 7.58
C THR A 146 24.77 37.46 7.47
N ILE A 147 23.74 38.30 7.34
CA ILE A 147 22.33 37.86 7.21
C ILE A 147 22.15 37.04 5.93
N PHE A 148 22.68 37.50 4.79
CA PHE A 148 22.53 36.79 3.52
C PHE A 148 23.23 35.43 3.52
N TYR A 149 24.46 35.35 4.04
CA TYR A 149 25.15 34.06 4.17
C TYR A 149 24.41 33.12 5.14
N SER A 150 23.86 33.63 6.25
CA SER A 150 23.09 32.78 7.18
C SER A 150 21.83 32.19 6.54
N ILE A 151 21.11 32.97 5.72
CA ILE A 151 19.89 32.52 5.05
C ILE A 151 20.21 31.49 3.97
N LEU A 152 21.30 31.70 3.22
CA LEU A 152 21.78 30.75 2.23
C LEU A 152 22.06 29.40 2.90
N THR A 153 22.88 29.39 3.95
CA THR A 153 23.23 28.17 4.69
C THR A 153 22.00 27.49 5.29
N ALA A 154 21.10 28.25 5.91
CA ALA A 154 19.87 27.72 6.49
C ALA A 154 18.96 27.09 5.42
N THR A 155 18.79 27.74 4.27
CA THR A 155 17.96 27.24 3.16
C THR A 155 18.54 25.96 2.56
N THR A 156 19.84 25.92 2.28
CA THR A 156 20.52 24.73 1.77
C THR A 156 20.42 23.56 2.75
N PHE A 157 20.62 23.82 4.05
CA PHE A 157 20.47 22.80 5.08
C PHE A 157 19.05 22.23 5.15
N PHE A 158 18.03 23.09 5.09
CA PHE A 158 16.62 22.68 5.11
C PHE A 158 16.26 21.84 3.87
N GLN A 159 16.79 22.18 2.70
CA GLN A 159 16.61 21.42 1.47
C GLN A 159 17.25 20.02 1.53
N ILE A 160 18.42 19.88 2.17
CA ILE A 160 19.08 18.58 2.35
C ILE A 160 18.26 17.67 3.28
N ILE A 161 17.79 18.19 4.43
CA ILE A 161 16.90 17.46 5.35
C ILE A 161 15.67 16.96 4.59
N PHE A 162 15.09 17.83 3.78
CA PHE A 162 13.88 17.52 3.02
C PHE A 162 14.09 16.41 1.99
N LEU A 163 15.19 16.45 1.22
CA LEU A 163 15.55 15.37 0.30
C LEU A 163 15.70 14.03 1.04
N GLY A 164 16.23 14.05 2.27
CA GLY A 164 16.29 12.88 3.15
C GLY A 164 14.91 12.34 3.54
N ILE A 165 13.97 13.21 3.92
CA ILE A 165 12.60 12.82 4.29
C ILE A 165 11.85 12.23 3.10
N ILE A 166 11.93 12.84 1.92
CA ILE A 166 11.28 12.31 0.70
C ILE A 166 11.84 10.95 0.34
N LYS A 167 13.17 10.80 0.36
CA LYS A 167 13.83 9.53 0.00
C LYS A 167 13.36 8.38 0.91
N THR A 168 13.11 8.68 2.19
CA THR A 168 12.64 7.71 3.20
C THR A 168 11.16 7.36 3.04
N ARG A 169 10.35 8.25 2.44
CA ARG A 169 8.91 8.04 2.24
C ARG A 169 8.55 7.44 0.88
N ARG A 170 9.52 7.09 0.03
CA ARG A 170 9.23 6.32 -1.18
C ARG A 170 8.74 4.93 -0.75
N PRO A 171 7.47 4.58 -1.03
CA PRO A 171 6.94 3.29 -0.63
C PRO A 171 7.71 2.22 -1.41
N ASN A 172 8.30 1.28 -0.68
CA ASN A 172 9.04 0.15 -1.25
C ASN A 172 8.02 -0.86 -1.81
N LEU A 173 7.38 -0.49 -2.92
CA LEU A 173 6.35 -1.30 -3.60
C LEU A 173 6.97 -2.23 -4.67
N LEU A 174 8.30 -2.37 -4.70
CA LEU A 174 9.04 -3.17 -5.69
C LEU A 174 10.21 -3.97 -5.04
N SER A 175 9.98 -4.56 -3.87
CA SER A 175 10.79 -5.67 -3.36
C SER A 175 9.88 -6.76 -2.83
#